data_AF-A0A1B7WY15-F1
#
_entry.id   AF-A0A1B7WY15-F1
#
_cell.length_a   1.000
_cell.length_b   1.000
_cell.length_c   1.000
_cell.angle_alpha   90.00
_cell.angle_beta   90.00
_cell.angle_gamma   90.00
#
_symmetry.space_group_name_H-M   'P 1'
#
loop_
_entity.id
_entity.type
_entity.pdbx_description
1 polymer ?
#
loop_
_entity_poly.entity_id
_entity_poly.type
_entity_poly.pdbx_seq_one_letter_code
_entity_poly.pdbx_strand_id
1 'polypeptide(L)'
;MTNYQFKILETIIIDGELKSVKYWCKATNDKHFVETEGNWKMLTPHMVDENTAEHQVIHWLDLDVTQDGKHLIKYRLQEQLDALSLAATTRPPWAVDTFKVTI
;
A
#
# COMPACT_ATOMS: atom_id res chain seq x y z
N MET A 1 3.93 -14.90 -4.37
CA MET A 1 4.88 -13.84 -3.97
C MET A 1 4.15 -12.51 -4.13
N THR A 2 4.07 -11.68 -3.10
CA THR A 2 3.29 -10.43 -3.16
C THR A 2 4.05 -9.39 -3.97
N ASN A 3 3.40 -8.83 -5.00
CA ASN A 3 3.96 -7.73 -5.77
C ASN A 3 3.48 -6.39 -5.17
N TYR A 4 4.42 -5.48 -4.93
CA TYR A 4 4.12 -4.14 -4.42
C TYR A 4 4.43 -3.10 -5.49
N GLN A 5 3.43 -2.34 -5.89
CA GLN A 5 3.55 -1.24 -6.83
C GLN A 5 3.37 0.08 -6.07
N PHE A 6 4.39 0.93 -6.10
CA PHE A 6 4.35 2.28 -5.54
C PHE A 6 4.21 3.31 -6.66
N LYS A 7 3.49 4.38 -6.35
CA LYS A 7 3.39 5.58 -7.17
C LYS A 7 3.40 6.80 -6.27
N ILE A 8 4.18 7.82 -6.63
CA ILE A 8 4.16 9.10 -5.93
C ILE A 8 3.05 9.95 -6.52
N LEU A 9 2.15 10.43 -5.66
CA LEU A 9 1.03 11.28 -6.06
C LEU A 9 1.42 12.76 -5.94
N GLU A 10 2.12 13.11 -4.86
CA GLU A 10 2.47 14.49 -4.56
C GLU A 10 3.72 14.53 -3.67
N THR A 11 4.55 15.56 -3.85
CA THR A 11 5.73 15.81 -3.02
C THR A 11 5.65 17.23 -2.47
N ILE A 12 5.83 17.37 -1.16
CA ILE A 12 5.92 18.69 -0.51
C ILE A 12 7.40 18.96 -0.23
N ILE A 13 7.93 19.92 -0.97
CA ILE A 13 9.32 20.36 -0.91
C ILE A 13 9.36 21.77 -0.33
N ILE A 14 10.17 22.00 0.70
CA ILE A 14 10.35 23.30 1.34
C ILE A 14 11.85 23.57 1.39
N ASP A 15 12.30 24.71 0.86
CA ASP A 15 13.72 25.10 0.80
C ASP A 15 14.63 24.06 0.09
N GLY A 16 14.08 23.35 -0.89
CA GLY A 16 14.79 22.28 -1.61
C GLY A 16 14.83 20.94 -0.86
N GLU A 17 14.25 20.84 0.33
CA GLU A 17 14.15 19.61 1.11
C GLU A 17 12.78 18.94 0.96
N LEU A 18 12.78 17.63 0.73
CA LEU A 18 11.57 16.81 0.75
C LEU A 18 11.07 16.65 2.19
N LYS A 19 9.95 17.32 2.53
CA LYS A 19 9.36 17.26 3.87
C LYS A 19 8.32 16.16 3.99
N SER A 20 7.50 15.96 2.96
CA SER A 20 6.51 14.89 2.96
C SER A 20 6.15 14.43 1.55
N VAL A 21 5.66 13.21 1.47
CA VAL A 21 5.32 12.52 0.24
C VAL A 21 3.92 11.94 0.39
N LYS A 22 3.04 12.26 -0.55
CA LYS A 22 1.79 11.54 -0.74
C LYS A 22 2.05 10.39 -1.71
N TYR A 23 1.76 9.18 -1.28
CA TYR A 23 1.98 7.97 -2.06
C TYR A 23 0.71 7.17 -2.21
N TRP A 24 0.69 6.36 -3.25
CA TRP A 24 -0.24 5.26 -3.44
C TRP A 24 0.57 3.97 -3.52
N CYS A 25 0.08 2.92 -2.84
CA CYS A 25 0.68 1.60 -2.88
C CYS A 25 -0.38 0.53 -3.12
N LYS A 26 -0.10 -0.36 -4.07
CA LYS A 26 -0.90 -1.53 -4.37
C LYS A 26 -0.12 -2.79 -4.04
N ALA A 27 -0.69 -3.65 -3.21
CA ALA A 27 -0.20 -4.99 -2.98
C ALA A 27 -1.11 -6.00 -3.68
N THR A 28 -0.53 -6.85 -4.53
CA THR A 28 -1.26 -7.85 -5.31
C THR A 28 -0.70 -9.24 -5.05
N ASN A 29 -1.58 -10.20 -4.81
CA ASN A 29 -1.28 -11.63 -4.83
C ASN A 29 -2.06 -12.32 -5.97
N ASP A 30 -1.96 -13.65 -6.09
CA ASP A 30 -2.56 -14.40 -7.22
C ASP A 30 -4.10 -14.33 -7.29
N LYS A 31 -4.78 -13.89 -6.21
CA LYS A 31 -6.26 -13.88 -6.11
C LYS A 31 -6.87 -12.53 -5.70
N HIS A 32 -6.15 -11.72 -4.96
CA HIS A 32 -6.63 -10.53 -4.29
C HIS A 32 -5.63 -9.39 -4.46
N PHE A 33 -6.16 -8.16 -4.39
CA PHE A 33 -5.34 -6.96 -4.33
C PHE A 33 -5.90 -6.04 -3.25
N VAL A 34 -5.02 -5.25 -2.65
CA VAL A 34 -5.34 -4.18 -1.71
C VAL A 34 -4.57 -2.94 -2.11
N GLU A 35 -5.19 -1.79 -1.91
CA GLU A 35 -4.65 -0.49 -2.29
C GLU A 35 -4.76 0.45 -1.10
N THR A 36 -3.74 1.28 -0.91
CA THR A 36 -3.72 2.30 0.13
C THR A 36 -3.13 3.58 -0.40
N GLU A 37 -3.68 4.70 0.05
CA GLU A 37 -3.10 6.02 -0.09
C GLU A 37 -2.66 6.51 1.29
N GLY A 38 -1.52 7.19 1.33
CA GLY A 38 -0.98 7.73 2.56
C GLY A 38 -0.18 9.00 2.33
N ASN A 39 -0.02 9.78 3.40
CA ASN A 39 0.96 10.85 3.46
C ASN A 39 2.04 10.42 4.46
N TRP A 40 3.28 10.43 4.00
CA TRP A 40 4.44 10.16 4.84
C TRP A 40 5.24 11.44 5.05
N LYS A 41 5.51 11.76 6.31
CA LYS A 41 6.42 12.85 6.68
C LYS A 41 7.83 12.26 6.80
N MET A 42 8.75 12.77 5.98
CA MET A 42 10.13 12.29 5.97
C MET A 42 10.79 12.61 7.32
N LEU A 43 11.39 11.61 7.94
CA LEU A 43 12.18 11.77 9.17
C LEU A 43 13.57 12.30 8.83
N THR A 44 14.12 11.82 7.70
CA THR A 44 15.42 12.23 7.18
C THR A 44 15.23 13.31 6.10
N PRO A 45 15.93 14.47 6.19
CA PRO A 45 15.87 15.47 5.13
C PRO A 45 16.61 14.97 3.89
N HIS A 46 15.93 14.98 2.75
CA HIS A 46 16.50 14.66 1.45
C HIS A 46 16.42 15.89 0.54
N MET A 47 17.55 16.31 -0.01
CA MET A 47 17.60 17.39 -0.98
C MET A 47 17.06 16.91 -2.32
N VAL A 48 16.15 17.68 -2.91
CA VAL A 48 15.56 17.43 -4.21
C VAL A 48 16.16 18.43 -5.20
N ASP A 49 16.62 17.91 -6.34
CA ASP A 49 17.10 18.69 -7.47
C ASP A 49 16.23 18.44 -8.72
N GLU A 50 16.52 19.16 -9.81
CA GLU A 50 15.79 19.02 -11.08
C GLU A 50 15.96 17.63 -11.74
N ASN A 51 16.97 16.86 -11.32
CA ASN A 51 17.23 15.52 -11.82
C ASN A 51 16.60 14.43 -10.94
N THR A 52 15.96 14.82 -9.83
CA THR A 52 15.41 13.87 -8.89
C THR A 52 14.21 13.18 -9.51
N ALA A 53 14.39 11.90 -9.80
CA ALA A 53 13.36 11.09 -10.44
C ALA A 53 12.45 10.42 -9.40
N GLU A 54 11.23 10.05 -9.83
CA GLU A 54 10.23 9.42 -8.95
C GLU A 54 10.78 8.15 -8.26
N HIS A 55 11.58 7.35 -8.95
CA HIS A 55 12.18 6.14 -8.38
C HIS A 55 13.14 6.42 -7.21
N GLN A 56 13.80 7.58 -7.19
CA GLN A 56 14.65 7.99 -6.06
C GLN A 56 13.81 8.39 -4.86
N VAL A 57 12.70 9.10 -5.08
CA VAL A 57 11.76 9.47 -4.01
C VAL A 57 11.12 8.22 -3.40
N ILE A 58 10.74 7.25 -4.23
CA ILE A 58 10.24 5.94 -3.77
C ILE A 58 11.33 5.22 -2.96
N HIS A 59 12.58 5.26 -3.40
CA HIS A 59 13.67 4.64 -2.65
C HIS A 59 13.90 5.29 -1.29
N TRP A 60 13.87 6.62 -1.20
CA TRP A 60 13.95 7.33 0.08
C TRP A 60 12.77 7.02 0.99
N LEU A 61 11.56 6.96 0.44
CA LEU A 61 10.38 6.53 1.18
C LEU A 61 10.55 5.10 1.72
N ASP A 62 11.04 4.17 0.89
CA ASP A 62 11.28 2.78 1.29
C ASP A 62 12.29 2.68 2.45
N LEU A 63 13.34 3.52 2.45
CA LEU A 63 14.32 3.59 3.53
C LEU A 63 13.71 4.17 4.82
N ASP A 64 12.99 5.29 4.71
CA ASP A 64 12.46 6.03 5.88
C ASP A 64 11.30 5.28 6.57
N VAL A 65 10.51 4.53 5.79
CA VAL A 65 9.41 3.67 6.27
C VAL A 65 9.94 2.36 6.85
N THR A 66 11.20 1.99 6.59
CA THR A 66 11.82 0.79 7.15
C THR A 66 12.41 1.11 8.52
N GLN A 67 11.62 0.85 9.57
CA GLN A 67 12.05 1.00 10.96
C GLN A 67 12.30 -0.38 11.57
N ASP A 68 13.40 -0.54 12.30
CA ASP A 68 13.78 -1.80 12.97
C ASP A 68 13.78 -3.03 12.03
N GLY A 69 14.18 -2.83 10.76
CA GLY A 69 14.22 -3.88 9.75
C GLY A 69 12.85 -4.30 9.20
N LYS A 70 11.77 -3.60 9.56
CA LYS A 70 10.41 -3.85 9.05
C LYS A 70 9.88 -2.67 8.25
N HIS A 71 9.47 -2.95 7.02
CA HIS A 71 8.83 -1.96 6.18
C HIS A 71 7.35 -1.82 6.53
N LEU A 72 6.97 -0.74 7.21
CA LEU A 72 5.65 -0.57 7.82
C LEU A 72 4.49 -0.69 6.81
N ILE A 73 4.58 0.01 5.67
CA ILE A 73 3.50 0.02 4.66
C ILE A 73 3.29 -1.38 4.05
N LYS A 74 4.36 -2.00 3.54
CA LYS A 74 4.33 -3.36 2.96
C LYS A 74 3.82 -4.40 3.96
N TYR A 75 4.24 -4.30 5.22
CA TYR A 75 3.78 -5.20 6.29
C TYR A 75 2.27 -5.10 6.53
N ARG A 76 1.73 -3.88 6.63
CA ARG A 76 0.28 -3.68 6.83
C ARG A 76 -0.55 -4.13 5.63
N LEU A 77 -0.07 -3.91 4.41
CA LEU A 77 -0.75 -4.39 3.21
C LEU A 77 -0.73 -5.91 3.13
N GLN A 78 0.35 -6.56 3.57
CA GLN A 78 0.40 -8.01 3.66
C GLN A 78 -0.63 -8.54 4.66
N GLU A 79 -0.73 -7.93 5.85
CA GLU A 79 -1.73 -8.28 6.86
C GLU A 79 -3.17 -8.21 6.31
N GLN A 80 -3.48 -7.18 5.52
CA GLN A 80 -4.79 -7.04 4.87
C GLN A 80 -5.02 -8.12 3.79
N LEU A 81 -4.01 -8.45 2.99
CA LEU A 81 -4.09 -9.53 2.00
C LEU A 81 -4.30 -10.90 2.66
N ASP A 82 -3.62 -11.15 3.77
CA ASP A 82 -3.73 -12.39 4.53
C ASP A 82 -5.12 -12.50 5.16
N ALA A 83 -5.66 -11.38 5.69
CA ALA A 83 -7.02 -11.32 6.22
C ALA A 83 -8.08 -11.62 5.15
N LEU A 84 -7.92 -11.12 3.92
CA LEU A 84 -8.82 -11.44 2.80
C LEU A 84 -8.77 -12.93 2.43
N SER A 85 -7.59 -13.54 2.53
CA SER A 85 -7.41 -14.97 2.23
C SER A 85 -7.98 -15.87 3.32
N LEU A 86 -7.97 -15.41 4.57
CA LEU A 86 -8.49 -16.11 5.74
C LEU A 86 -9.98 -15.81 6.01
N ALA A 87 -10.57 -14.85 5.30
CA ALA A 87 -11.97 -14.51 5.42
C ALA A 87 -12.83 -15.71 4.98
N ALA A 88 -13.22 -16.54 5.93
CA ALA A 88 -14.19 -17.60 5.70
C ALA A 88 -15.52 -16.95 5.30
N THR A 89 -16.05 -17.33 4.13
CA THR A 89 -17.40 -16.96 3.72
C THR A 89 -18.40 -17.62 4.66
N THR A 90 -18.68 -17.01 5.80
CA THR A 90 -19.76 -17.44 6.69
C THR A 90 -21.08 -17.16 5.97
N ARG A 91 -21.82 -18.23 5.64
CA ARG A 91 -23.20 -18.10 5.17
C ARG A 91 -23.96 -17.29 6.23
N PRO A 92 -24.53 -16.14 5.87
CA PRO A 92 -25.32 -15.40 6.84
C PRO A 92 -26.55 -16.24 7.24
N PRO A 93 -27.02 -16.13 8.51
CA PRO A 93 -28.11 -16.98 9.01
C PRO A 93 -29.45 -16.76 8.29
N TRP A 94 -29.60 -15.68 7.54
CA TRP A 94 -30.77 -15.38 6.69
C TRP A 94 -30.65 -15.87 5.24
N ALA A 95 -29.56 -16.54 4.87
CA ALA A 95 -29.43 -17.18 3.56
C ALA A 95 -30.29 -18.46 3.52
N VAL A 96 -31.55 -18.32 3.13
CA VAL A 96 -32.47 -19.43 2.89
C VAL A 96 -32.12 -20.16 1.60
N ASP A 97 -32.10 -21.50 1.63
CA ASP A 97 -31.90 -22.30 0.43
C ASP A 97 -33.13 -22.15 -0.49
N THR A 98 -32.89 -21.74 -1.74
CA THR A 98 -33.93 -21.62 -2.77
C THR A 98 -33.86 -22.82 -3.72
N PHE A 99 -35.01 -23.33 -4.15
CA PHE A 99 -35.06 -24.34 -5.20
C PHE A 99 -35.43 -23.66 -6.53
N LYS A 100 -34.85 -24.14 -7.64
CA LYS A 100 -35.25 -23.72 -8.98
C LYS A 100 -36.31 -24.71 -9.50
N VAL A 101 -37.45 -24.19 -9.92
CA VAL A 101 -38.46 -24.99 -10.62
C VAL A 101 -37.98 -25.15 -12.07
N THR A 102 -37.63 -26.38 -12.45
CA THR A 102 -37.35 -26.72 -13.85
C THR A 102 -38.70 -26.88 -14.56
N ILE A 103 -38.93 -26.10 -15.61
CA ILE A 103 -40.11 -26.16 -16.49
C ILE A 103 -39.87 -27.23 -17.55
#